data_AF-M7SHG0-F1
#
_entry.id   AF-M7SHG0-F1
#
_cell.length_a   1.000
_cell.length_b   1.000
_cell.length_c   1.000
_cell.angle_alpha   90.00
_cell.angle_beta   90.00
_cell.angle_gamma   90.00
#
_symmetry.space_group_name_H-M   'P 1'
#
loop_
_entity.id
_entity.type
_entity.pdbx_description
1 polymer ?
#
loop_
_entity_poly.entity_id
_entity_poly.type
_entity_poly.pdbx_seq_one_letter_code
_entity_poly.pdbx_strand_id
1 'polypeptide(L)'
;MRLQSPNTLSSSLVVKILEAPNKEQTGTYVFLKSYDRRFADQVRKNDGIVSWNEVVENSCLEFAMDGKEEEFLQRVHNDRALGILPKREDWTVAEKEAFLAYELHEVYEKERALYGVLQKYQGEVFPLLFAAVTRNIMPTSASHSKPAKLYQIKGLLLQYLDGFSLTTMAGQVPRLAWQGIFDQAIRIARILSDNNIVNREVRLENYTIVPRGQAVYQVFMINLAQCRLRWEDESDTHWGVAKCDENEEGFIGNKMQEILGKERFVLNFEHSGRYSDFVQKEDDKYTEEDVKGFVKEYAKRYIEKSLKKAKEDPMKNGTEEKDE
;
A
#
# COMPACT_ATOMS: atom_id res chain seq x y z
N MET A 1 11.88 13.22 15.54
CA MET A 1 11.09 12.60 14.45
C MET A 1 11.63 13.14 13.14
N ARG A 2 11.95 12.29 12.17
CA ARG A 2 12.43 12.72 10.84
C ARG A 2 11.39 12.30 9.79
N LEU A 3 10.83 13.26 9.07
CA LEU A 3 9.94 13.03 7.93
C LEU A 3 10.77 12.56 6.73
N GLN A 4 10.33 11.50 6.06
CA GLN A 4 10.87 11.06 4.79
C GLN A 4 9.93 11.52 3.66
N SER A 5 10.52 11.94 2.54
CA SER A 5 9.83 12.46 1.36
C SER A 5 10.40 11.82 0.09
N PRO A 6 9.62 11.66 -0.99
CA PRO A 6 8.23 12.12 -1.16
C PRO A 6 7.19 11.19 -0.49
N ASN A 7 6.09 11.78 -0.01
CA ASN A 7 4.94 11.04 0.53
C ASN A 7 3.88 10.89 -0.56
N THR A 8 3.72 9.68 -1.11
CA THR A 8 2.71 9.41 -2.13
C THR A 8 1.34 9.19 -1.47
N LEU A 9 1.19 8.10 -0.72
CA LEU A 9 -0.06 7.63 -0.10
C LEU A 9 0.02 7.58 1.43
N SER A 10 1.18 7.86 2.00
CA SER A 10 1.40 7.77 3.44
C SER A 10 2.51 8.72 3.86
N SER A 11 2.38 9.29 5.04
CA SER A 11 3.46 10.00 5.71
C SER A 11 4.42 9.01 6.36
N SER A 12 5.71 9.16 6.07
CA SER A 12 6.76 8.26 6.53
C SER A 12 7.65 8.93 7.56
N LEU A 13 7.80 8.32 8.75
CA LEU A 13 8.45 8.92 9.90
C LEU A 13 9.42 7.95 10.56
N VAL A 14 10.64 8.39 10.84
CA VAL A 14 11.52 7.67 11.76
C VAL A 14 11.24 8.16 13.18
N VAL A 15 10.83 7.25 14.05
CA VAL A 15 10.47 7.52 15.45
C VAL A 15 11.31 6.65 16.39
N LYS A 16 11.64 7.20 17.57
CA LYS A 16 12.35 6.47 18.62
C LYS A 16 11.34 6.09 19.69
N ILE A 17 11.14 4.79 19.90
CA ILE A 17 10.34 4.29 21.01
C ILE A 17 11.24 4.28 22.25
N LEU A 18 10.83 5.00 23.30
CA LEU A 18 11.53 5.05 24.58
C LEU A 18 11.02 3.93 25.49
N GLU A 19 11.93 3.19 26.13
CA GLU A 19 11.57 2.14 27.09
C GLU A 19 10.98 2.70 28.40
N ALA A 20 11.36 3.94 28.75
CA ALA A 20 10.80 4.69 29.87
C ALA A 20 10.89 6.20 29.60
N PRO A 21 9.97 7.03 30.15
CA PRO A 21 9.95 8.48 29.90
C PRO A 21 11.25 9.21 30.25
N ASN A 22 12.00 8.68 31.23
CA ASN A 22 13.21 9.32 31.77
C ASN A 22 14.52 8.72 31.23
N LYS A 23 14.47 7.87 30.20
CA LYS A 23 15.65 7.21 29.60
C LYS A 23 15.77 7.57 28.12
N GLU A 24 15.93 8.86 27.83
CA GLU A 24 16.03 9.38 26.46
C GLU A 24 17.16 8.73 25.63
N GLN A 25 18.16 8.16 26.29
CA GLN A 25 19.32 7.54 25.64
C GLN A 25 19.04 6.12 25.15
N THR A 26 18.21 5.33 25.83
CA THR A 26 17.90 3.93 25.48
C THR A 26 16.54 3.83 24.79
N GLY A 27 16.55 3.69 23.47
CA GLY A 27 15.31 3.50 22.71
C GLY A 27 15.56 2.96 21.31
N THR A 28 14.55 2.30 20.75
CA THR A 28 14.63 1.63 19.46
C THR A 28 14.06 2.51 18.37
N TYR A 29 14.80 2.67 17.27
CA TYR A 29 14.30 3.35 16.09
C TYR A 29 13.37 2.42 15.31
N VAL A 30 12.18 2.93 14.99
CA VAL A 30 11.20 2.27 14.15
C VAL A 30 10.71 3.22 13.08
N PHE A 31 10.18 2.65 12.01
CA PHE A 31 9.61 3.38 10.90
C PHE A 31 8.09 3.39 11.00
N LEU A 32 7.50 4.56 11.22
CA LEU A 32 6.05 4.75 11.24
C LEU A 32 5.58 5.19 9.86
N LYS A 33 4.77 4.34 9.23
CA LYS A 33 4.03 4.67 8.00
C LYS A 33 2.58 5.01 8.37
N SER A 34 2.19 6.28 8.23
CA SER A 34 0.87 6.79 8.61
C SER A 34 0.02 7.13 7.39
N TYR A 35 -1.22 6.66 7.37
CA TYR A 35 -2.19 6.90 6.29
C TYR A 35 -3.13 8.02 6.75
N ASP A 36 -2.61 9.24 6.73
CA ASP A 36 -3.31 10.44 7.17
C ASP A 36 -3.63 11.31 5.95
N ARG A 37 -4.94 11.49 5.67
CA ARG A 37 -5.42 12.27 4.52
C ARG A 37 -4.93 13.71 4.50
N ARG A 38 -4.59 14.27 5.66
CA ARG A 38 -4.16 15.67 5.79
C ARG A 38 -2.77 15.89 5.22
N PHE A 39 -1.97 14.83 5.11
CA PHE A 39 -0.58 14.86 4.61
C PHE A 39 -0.38 14.05 3.32
N ALA A 40 -1.47 13.74 2.61
CA ALA A 40 -1.44 12.99 1.35
C ALA A 40 -1.18 13.90 0.13
N ASP A 41 -0.12 14.72 0.20
CA ASP A 41 0.12 15.84 -0.72
C ASP A 41 0.18 15.43 -2.20
N GLN A 42 0.85 14.32 -2.51
CA GLN A 42 0.99 13.87 -3.89
C GLN A 42 -0.34 13.40 -4.48
N VAL A 43 -1.13 12.64 -3.71
CA VAL A 43 -2.47 12.19 -4.15
C VAL A 43 -3.39 13.38 -4.32
N ARG A 44 -3.36 14.34 -3.38
CA ARG A 44 -4.13 15.59 -3.50
C ARG A 44 -3.80 16.33 -4.80
N LYS A 45 -2.51 16.45 -5.12
CA LYS A 45 -2.06 17.08 -6.36
C LYS A 45 -2.52 16.32 -7.61
N ASN A 46 -2.40 14.99 -7.60
CA ASN A 46 -2.78 14.15 -8.75
C ASN A 46 -4.29 14.18 -9.01
N ASP A 47 -5.09 14.25 -7.95
CA ASP A 47 -6.55 14.13 -8.02
C ASP A 47 -7.27 15.49 -7.99
N GLY A 48 -6.52 16.60 -8.06
CA GLY A 48 -7.09 17.95 -8.02
C GLY A 48 -7.81 18.27 -6.71
N ILE A 49 -7.43 17.63 -5.61
CA ILE A 49 -7.97 17.91 -4.27
C ILE A 49 -7.22 19.12 -3.71
N VAL A 50 -7.97 20.08 -3.18
CA VAL A 50 -7.40 21.26 -2.53
C VAL A 50 -6.44 20.87 -1.41
N SER A 51 -5.42 21.69 -1.15
CA SER A 51 -4.52 21.45 -0.02
C SER A 51 -5.28 21.50 1.30
N TRP A 52 -4.88 20.66 2.24
CA TRP A 52 -5.50 20.62 3.56
C TRP A 52 -5.36 21.97 4.28
N ASN A 53 -6.43 22.42 4.92
CA ASN A 53 -6.45 23.55 5.83
C ASN A 53 -7.62 23.39 6.82
N GLU A 54 -7.74 24.30 7.79
CA GLU A 54 -8.76 24.24 8.83
C GLU A 54 -10.21 24.32 8.28
N VAL A 55 -10.44 25.08 7.21
CA VAL A 55 -11.76 25.18 6.57
C VAL A 55 -12.16 23.85 5.93
N VAL A 56 -11.22 23.21 5.23
CA VAL A 56 -11.40 21.86 4.65
C VAL A 56 -11.66 20.84 5.75
N GLU A 57 -10.91 20.91 6.86
CA GLU A 57 -11.10 20.02 7.98
C GLU A 57 -12.50 20.15 8.57
N ASN A 58 -12.91 21.38 8.93
CA ASN A 58 -14.22 21.61 9.53
C ASN A 58 -15.37 21.15 8.63
N SER A 59 -15.30 21.43 7.32
CA SER A 59 -16.29 20.97 6.35
C SER A 59 -16.40 19.43 6.30
N CYS A 60 -15.26 18.74 6.37
CA CYS A 60 -15.21 17.29 6.41
C CYS A 60 -15.78 16.72 7.73
N LEU A 61 -15.47 17.36 8.86
CA LEU A 61 -15.99 16.94 10.16
C LEU A 61 -17.51 17.14 10.26
N GLU A 62 -18.03 18.28 9.81
CA GLU A 62 -19.47 18.56 9.74
C GLU A 62 -20.19 17.53 8.86
N PHE A 63 -19.63 17.22 7.69
CA PHE A 63 -20.15 16.20 6.78
C PHE A 63 -20.21 14.80 7.42
N ALA A 64 -19.21 14.45 8.22
CA ALA A 64 -19.18 13.20 8.98
C ALA A 64 -20.20 13.19 10.13
N MET A 65 -20.32 14.31 10.87
CA MET A 65 -21.25 14.45 12.00
C MET A 65 -22.72 14.36 11.55
N ASP A 66 -23.02 14.88 10.36
CA ASP A 66 -24.36 14.80 9.75
C ASP A 66 -24.71 13.39 9.22
N GLY A 67 -23.80 12.41 9.29
CA GLY A 67 -23.99 11.05 8.76
C GLY A 67 -23.92 10.94 7.24
N LYS A 68 -23.69 12.05 6.52
CA LYS A 68 -23.63 12.12 5.06
C LYS A 68 -22.43 11.37 4.47
N GLU A 69 -21.36 11.18 5.26
CA GLU A 69 -20.20 10.38 4.87
C GLU A 69 -20.58 8.96 4.48
N GLU A 70 -21.35 8.26 5.32
CA GLU A 70 -21.68 6.85 5.10
C GLU A 70 -22.58 6.69 3.87
N GLU A 71 -23.57 7.58 3.71
CA GLU A 71 -24.42 7.63 2.52
C GLU A 71 -23.62 7.88 1.24
N PHE A 72 -22.68 8.82 1.28
CA PHE A 72 -21.80 9.12 0.16
C PHE A 72 -20.90 7.95 -0.21
N LEU A 73 -20.20 7.34 0.76
CA LEU A 73 -19.32 6.21 0.50
C LEU A 73 -20.08 5.00 -0.02
N GLN A 74 -21.30 4.76 0.47
CA GLN A 74 -22.17 3.71 -0.05
C GLN A 74 -22.61 3.99 -1.49
N ARG A 75 -22.94 5.25 -1.81
CA ARG A 75 -23.26 5.68 -3.18
C ARG A 75 -22.06 5.49 -4.11
N VAL A 76 -20.88 5.97 -3.72
CA VAL A 76 -19.63 5.80 -4.48
C VAL A 76 -19.34 4.31 -4.72
N HIS A 77 -19.55 3.48 -3.71
CA HIS A 77 -19.39 2.04 -3.83
C HIS A 77 -20.29 1.45 -4.92
N ASN A 78 -21.58 1.80 -4.90
CA ASN A 78 -22.57 1.32 -5.86
C ASN A 78 -22.31 1.87 -7.27
N ASP A 79 -22.00 3.15 -7.41
CA ASP A 79 -21.79 3.81 -8.71
C ASP A 79 -20.51 3.32 -9.38
N ARG A 80 -19.44 3.11 -8.59
CA ARG A 80 -18.23 2.44 -9.06
C ARG A 80 -18.55 1.06 -9.61
N ALA A 81 -19.54 0.37 -9.00
CA ALA A 81 -19.94 -0.95 -9.46
C ALA A 81 -20.71 -1.00 -10.76
N LEU A 82 -21.44 0.07 -11.03
CA LEU A 82 -22.18 0.23 -12.26
C LEU A 82 -21.35 0.89 -13.36
N GLY A 83 -20.12 1.31 -13.06
CA GLY A 83 -19.26 2.03 -14.01
C GLY A 83 -19.75 3.44 -14.32
N ILE A 84 -20.58 4.03 -13.44
CA ILE A 84 -21.22 5.33 -13.60
C ILE A 84 -20.75 6.36 -12.57
N LEU A 85 -19.62 6.08 -11.91
CA LEU A 85 -19.07 6.95 -10.88
C LEU A 85 -18.89 8.38 -11.44
N PRO A 86 -19.51 9.40 -10.83
CA PRO A 86 -19.32 10.78 -11.25
C PRO A 86 -17.85 11.16 -11.24
N LYS A 87 -17.49 12.15 -12.06
CA LYS A 87 -16.10 12.63 -12.06
C LYS A 87 -15.80 13.28 -10.71
N ARG A 88 -14.57 13.14 -10.21
CA ARG A 88 -14.20 13.69 -8.89
C ARG A 88 -14.41 15.20 -8.84
N GLU A 89 -14.33 15.90 -9.95
CA GLU A 89 -14.57 17.33 -10.08
C GLU A 89 -15.97 17.75 -9.61
N ASP A 90 -16.96 16.88 -9.78
CA ASP A 90 -18.36 17.12 -9.42
C ASP A 90 -18.61 16.98 -7.91
N TRP A 91 -17.64 16.44 -7.16
CA TRP A 91 -17.76 16.23 -5.73
C TRP A 91 -17.45 17.50 -4.94
N THR A 92 -18.18 17.68 -3.85
CA THR A 92 -17.89 18.70 -2.85
C THR A 92 -16.52 18.47 -2.19
N VAL A 93 -15.99 19.49 -1.52
CA VAL A 93 -14.72 19.40 -0.78
C VAL A 93 -14.78 18.28 0.27
N ALA A 94 -15.89 18.19 1.02
CA ALA A 94 -16.07 17.17 2.05
C ALA A 94 -16.16 15.75 1.47
N GLU A 95 -16.86 15.57 0.34
CA GLU A 95 -16.92 14.28 -0.36
C GLU A 95 -15.55 13.82 -0.88
N LYS A 96 -14.74 14.75 -1.41
CA LYS A 96 -13.34 14.46 -1.80
C LYS A 96 -12.49 14.02 -0.61
N GLU A 97 -12.61 14.70 0.52
CA GLU A 97 -11.91 14.32 1.75
C GLU A 97 -12.36 12.96 2.30
N ALA A 98 -13.67 12.69 2.29
CA ALA A 98 -14.25 11.43 2.70
C ALA A 98 -13.74 10.27 1.83
N PHE A 99 -13.75 10.47 0.51
CA PHE A 99 -13.24 9.47 -0.42
C PHE A 99 -11.73 9.25 -0.27
N LEU A 100 -10.95 10.32 -0.12
CA LEU A 100 -9.51 10.21 0.12
C LEU A 100 -9.21 9.40 1.39
N ALA A 101 -9.94 9.66 2.49
CA ALA A 101 -9.81 8.87 3.71
C ALA A 101 -10.12 7.38 3.49
N TYR A 102 -11.18 7.10 2.74
CA TYR A 102 -11.56 5.74 2.36
C TYR A 102 -10.47 5.05 1.52
N GLU A 103 -9.92 5.72 0.50
CA GLU A 103 -8.85 5.17 -0.34
C GLU A 103 -7.59 4.87 0.48
N LEU A 104 -7.19 5.78 1.37
CA LEU A 104 -6.05 5.59 2.25
C LEU A 104 -6.26 4.44 3.24
N HIS A 105 -7.48 4.27 3.74
CA HIS A 105 -7.83 3.15 4.59
C HIS A 105 -7.75 1.81 3.82
N GLU A 106 -8.25 1.76 2.59
CA GLU A 106 -8.15 0.58 1.73
C GLU A 106 -6.69 0.20 1.42
N VAL A 107 -5.84 1.20 1.17
CA VAL A 107 -4.40 0.98 0.96
C VAL A 107 -3.74 0.44 2.23
N TYR A 108 -4.06 1.03 3.39
CA TYR A 108 -3.58 0.53 4.69
C TYR A 108 -3.97 -0.93 4.94
N GLU A 109 -5.25 -1.28 4.73
CA GLU A 109 -5.74 -2.64 4.97
C GLU A 109 -5.07 -3.66 4.04
N LYS A 110 -4.89 -3.31 2.76
CA LYS A 110 -4.18 -4.16 1.79
C LYS A 110 -2.74 -4.39 2.19
N GLU A 111 -2.00 -3.33 2.51
CA GLU A 111 -0.60 -3.43 2.92
C GLU A 111 -0.45 -4.24 4.21
N ARG A 112 -1.33 -4.02 5.19
CA ARG A 112 -1.38 -4.81 6.43
C ARG A 112 -1.62 -6.29 6.15
N ALA A 113 -2.57 -6.62 5.28
CA ALA A 113 -2.86 -8.00 4.91
C ALA A 113 -1.67 -8.68 4.21
N LEU A 114 -0.95 -7.95 3.35
CA LEU A 114 0.25 -8.45 2.68
C LEU A 114 1.39 -8.77 3.65
N TYR A 115 1.61 -7.96 4.68
CA TYR A 115 2.53 -8.32 5.76
C TYR A 115 2.11 -9.63 6.46
N GLY A 116 0.81 -9.85 6.63
CA GLY A 116 0.27 -11.11 7.15
C GLY A 116 0.63 -12.33 6.28
N VAL A 117 0.46 -12.22 4.95
CA VAL A 117 0.82 -13.28 4.00
C VAL A 117 2.34 -13.52 3.96
N LEU A 118 3.12 -12.44 4.04
CA LEU A 118 4.59 -12.48 3.95
C LEU A 118 5.28 -12.68 5.30
N GLN A 119 4.56 -13.13 6.34
CA GLN A 119 5.07 -13.22 7.71
C GLN A 119 6.42 -13.96 7.80
N LYS A 120 6.58 -15.07 7.07
CA LYS A 120 7.80 -15.89 7.09
C LYS A 120 9.04 -15.21 6.48
N TYR A 121 8.86 -14.11 5.74
CA TYR A 121 9.92 -13.38 5.05
C TYR A 121 10.26 -12.05 5.72
N GLN A 122 9.50 -11.66 6.75
CA GLN A 122 9.74 -10.43 7.49
C GLN A 122 11.06 -10.51 8.28
N GLY A 123 11.81 -9.41 8.32
CA GLY A 123 13.15 -9.34 8.89
C GLY A 123 14.26 -9.91 7.99
N GLU A 124 13.92 -10.67 6.95
CA GLU A 124 14.86 -11.22 5.98
C GLU A 124 14.87 -10.41 4.68
N VAL A 125 13.71 -10.22 4.06
CA VAL A 125 13.60 -9.51 2.78
C VAL A 125 12.46 -8.49 2.72
N PHE A 126 11.61 -8.48 3.74
CA PHE A 126 10.65 -7.39 4.00
C PHE A 126 10.89 -6.87 5.42
N PRO A 127 10.60 -5.59 5.72
CA PRO A 127 10.65 -5.08 7.08
C PRO A 127 9.81 -5.92 8.06
N LEU A 128 10.22 -6.01 9.32
CA LEU A 128 9.33 -6.52 10.37
C LEU A 128 8.15 -5.56 10.57
N LEU A 129 6.93 -6.09 10.61
CA LEU A 129 5.77 -5.35 11.10
C LEU A 129 5.67 -5.56 12.62
N PHE A 130 6.00 -4.52 13.39
CA PHE A 130 5.91 -4.56 14.85
C PHE A 130 4.46 -4.43 15.32
N ALA A 131 3.70 -3.48 14.76
CA ALA A 131 2.33 -3.24 15.15
C ALA A 131 1.54 -2.46 14.11
N ALA A 132 0.23 -2.68 14.10
CA ALA A 132 -0.74 -1.76 13.52
C ALA A 132 -1.18 -0.75 14.59
N VAL A 133 -1.14 0.54 14.27
CA VAL A 133 -1.51 1.62 15.19
C VAL A 133 -2.73 2.37 14.69
N THR A 134 -3.56 2.84 15.62
CA THR A 134 -4.69 3.71 15.32
C THR A 134 -4.65 4.89 16.29
N ARG A 135 -4.76 6.11 15.76
CA ARG A 135 -4.95 7.33 16.54
C ARG A 135 -6.32 7.89 16.24
N ASN A 136 -7.13 8.02 17.29
CA ASN A 136 -8.41 8.70 17.21
C ASN A 136 -8.21 10.20 17.43
N ILE A 137 -8.69 11.02 16.50
CA ILE A 137 -8.64 12.49 16.58
C ILE A 137 -10.02 13.11 16.85
N MET A 138 -11.00 12.28 17.24
CA MET A 138 -12.35 12.74 17.56
C MET A 138 -12.32 13.75 18.73
N PRO A 139 -13.00 14.90 18.61
CA PRO A 139 -13.15 15.84 19.72
C PRO A 139 -13.83 15.17 20.91
N THR A 140 -13.38 15.48 22.13
CA THR A 140 -13.91 14.90 23.38
C THR A 140 -15.40 15.20 23.59
N SER A 141 -15.93 16.23 22.92
CA SER A 141 -17.34 16.64 22.95
C SER A 141 -18.25 15.84 22.02
N ALA A 142 -17.72 15.03 21.10
CA ALA A 142 -18.52 14.27 20.14
C ALA A 142 -19.00 12.95 20.77
N SER A 143 -20.28 12.90 21.18
CA SER A 143 -20.94 11.71 21.70
C SER A 143 -21.45 10.82 20.57
N HIS A 144 -20.57 10.03 19.96
CA HIS A 144 -20.96 8.95 19.05
C HIS A 144 -20.41 7.60 19.53
N SER A 145 -21.24 6.55 19.42
CA SER A 145 -20.90 5.18 19.86
C SER A 145 -19.80 4.52 18.99
N LYS A 146 -19.49 5.09 17.81
CA LYS A 146 -18.35 4.68 16.96
C LYS A 146 -17.71 5.93 16.31
N PRO A 147 -16.39 6.12 16.41
CA PRO A 147 -15.72 7.19 15.69
C PRO A 147 -15.71 6.87 14.19
N ALA A 148 -16.24 7.79 13.37
CA ALA A 148 -16.24 7.68 11.92
C ALA A 148 -14.82 7.43 11.39
N LYS A 149 -14.68 6.76 10.23
CA LYS A 149 -13.37 6.42 9.64
C LYS A 149 -12.50 7.67 9.45
N LEU A 150 -13.12 8.82 9.18
CA LEU A 150 -12.48 10.12 9.08
C LEU A 150 -11.71 10.57 10.33
N TYR A 151 -12.08 10.08 11.51
CA TYR A 151 -11.41 10.40 12.78
C TYR A 151 -10.32 9.39 13.16
N GLN A 152 -10.13 8.33 12.38
CA GLN A 152 -9.15 7.28 12.67
C GLN A 152 -7.95 7.39 11.74
N ILE A 153 -6.82 7.81 12.29
CA ILE A 153 -5.55 7.77 11.57
C ILE A 153 -4.95 6.38 11.77
N LYS A 154 -4.82 5.63 10.68
CA LYS A 154 -4.19 4.30 10.69
C LYS A 154 -2.71 4.40 10.39
N GLY A 155 -1.92 3.49 10.93
CA GLY A 155 -0.51 3.39 10.61
C GLY A 155 0.09 2.03 10.88
N LEU A 156 1.28 1.81 10.34
CA LEU A 156 2.09 0.61 10.52
C LEU A 156 3.42 1.02 11.16
N LEU A 157 3.78 0.35 12.26
CA LEU A 157 5.11 0.43 12.86
C LEU A 157 5.96 -0.70 12.27
N LEU A 158 6.97 -0.32 11.49
CA LEU A 158 7.85 -1.20 10.76
C LEU A 158 9.28 -1.13 11.29
N GLN A 159 10.08 -2.15 10.99
CA GLN A 159 11.52 -2.12 11.16
C GLN A 159 12.12 -0.91 10.46
N TYR A 160 12.87 -0.09 11.20
CA TYR A 160 13.71 0.91 10.57
C TYR A 160 14.91 0.22 9.91
N LEU A 161 15.09 0.49 8.62
CA LEU A 161 16.20 -0.02 7.82
C LEU A 161 17.16 1.13 7.54
N ASP A 162 18.34 1.08 8.15
CA ASP A 162 19.40 2.05 7.92
C ASP A 162 20.20 1.64 6.68
N GLY A 163 19.79 2.16 5.53
CA GLY A 163 20.29 1.74 4.23
C GLY A 163 20.04 2.75 3.13
N PHE A 164 20.30 2.35 1.90
CA PHE A 164 20.16 3.17 0.70
C PHE A 164 19.48 2.40 -0.43
N SER A 165 18.95 3.09 -1.43
CA SER A 165 18.17 2.47 -2.51
C SER A 165 19.04 1.70 -3.52
N LEU A 166 18.44 0.74 -4.23
CA LEU A 166 19.08 0.12 -5.41
C LEU A 166 19.52 1.16 -6.45
N THR A 167 18.79 2.27 -6.61
CA THR A 167 19.14 3.33 -7.56
C THR A 167 20.47 4.02 -7.28
N THR A 168 20.90 4.06 -6.02
CA THR A 168 22.13 4.73 -5.59
C THR A 168 23.26 3.75 -5.27
N MET A 169 23.06 2.46 -5.53
CA MET A 169 23.97 1.38 -5.15
C MET A 169 25.37 1.53 -5.74
N ALA A 170 25.48 1.91 -7.03
CA ALA A 170 26.75 1.93 -7.76
C ALA A 170 27.81 2.84 -7.10
N GLY A 171 27.38 3.93 -6.45
CA GLY A 171 28.27 4.86 -5.75
C GLY A 171 28.57 4.50 -4.29
N GLN A 172 27.90 3.48 -3.73
CA GLN A 172 27.98 3.16 -2.29
C GLN A 172 28.45 1.73 -2.00
N VAL A 173 28.37 0.84 -2.98
CA VAL A 173 28.70 -0.58 -2.82
C VAL A 173 29.90 -0.95 -3.68
N PRO A 174 30.87 -1.73 -3.17
CA PRO A 174 31.93 -2.31 -3.98
C PRO A 174 31.39 -3.18 -5.11
N ARG A 175 31.95 -3.02 -6.30
CA ARG A 175 31.53 -3.72 -7.53
C ARG A 175 31.38 -5.24 -7.38
N LEU A 176 32.22 -5.88 -6.55
CA LEU A 176 32.18 -7.31 -6.29
C LEU A 176 30.85 -7.79 -5.64
N ALA A 177 30.12 -6.91 -4.96
CA ALA A 177 28.86 -7.25 -4.29
C ALA A 177 27.61 -6.97 -5.16
N TRP A 178 27.74 -6.31 -6.31
CA TRP A 178 26.59 -5.86 -7.11
C TRP A 178 25.72 -7.01 -7.61
N GLN A 179 26.32 -8.11 -8.08
CA GLN A 179 25.57 -9.27 -8.55
C GLN A 179 24.74 -9.88 -7.41
N GLY A 180 25.33 -10.09 -6.23
CA GLY A 180 24.62 -10.70 -5.10
C GLY A 180 23.48 -9.82 -4.56
N ILE A 181 23.59 -8.49 -4.66
CA ILE A 181 22.50 -7.57 -4.32
C ILE A 181 21.38 -7.64 -5.37
N PHE A 182 21.74 -7.66 -6.65
CA PHE A 182 20.77 -7.82 -7.73
C PHE A 182 20.01 -9.16 -7.62
N ASP A 183 20.70 -10.26 -7.38
CA ASP A 183 20.11 -11.59 -7.24
C ASP A 183 19.10 -11.62 -6.08
N GLN A 184 19.38 -10.92 -4.97
CA GLN A 184 18.43 -10.74 -3.87
C GLN A 184 17.18 -9.96 -4.31
N ALA A 185 17.32 -8.87 -5.09
CA ALA A 185 16.18 -8.11 -5.60
C ALA A 185 15.28 -8.95 -6.51
N ILE A 186 15.87 -9.73 -7.42
CA ILE A 186 15.13 -10.68 -8.27
C ILE A 186 14.47 -11.77 -7.44
N ARG A 187 15.17 -12.31 -6.42
CA ARG A 187 14.57 -13.26 -5.48
C ARG A 187 13.34 -12.69 -4.80
N ILE A 188 13.32 -11.42 -4.44
CA ILE A 188 12.15 -10.79 -3.81
C ILE A 188 10.96 -10.74 -4.76
N ALA A 189 11.14 -10.33 -6.01
CA ALA A 189 10.07 -10.35 -7.02
C ALA A 189 9.52 -11.77 -7.24
N ARG A 190 10.38 -12.79 -7.20
CA ARG A 190 9.98 -14.20 -7.25
C ARG A 190 9.21 -14.62 -6.00
N ILE A 191 9.62 -14.19 -4.80
CA ILE A 191 8.88 -14.42 -3.56
C ILE A 191 7.47 -13.83 -3.64
N LEU A 192 7.29 -12.61 -4.16
CA LEU A 192 5.95 -12.06 -4.37
C LEU A 192 5.11 -12.97 -5.27
N SER A 193 5.68 -13.36 -6.40
CA SER A 193 5.03 -14.26 -7.37
C SER A 193 4.63 -15.60 -6.74
N ASP A 194 5.54 -16.24 -6.00
CA ASP A 194 5.33 -17.53 -5.33
C ASP A 194 4.27 -17.45 -4.21
N ASN A 195 3.93 -16.25 -3.73
CA ASN A 195 2.90 -16.01 -2.72
C ASN A 195 1.64 -15.35 -3.32
N ASN A 196 1.43 -15.48 -4.64
CA ASN A 196 0.27 -14.93 -5.34
C ASN A 196 0.11 -13.41 -5.17
N ILE A 197 1.24 -12.69 -5.21
CA ILE A 197 1.28 -11.23 -5.12
C ILE A 197 1.83 -10.66 -6.44
N VAL A 198 1.22 -9.55 -6.86
CA VAL A 198 1.72 -8.70 -7.95
C VAL A 198 2.00 -7.31 -7.40
N ASN A 199 3.19 -6.78 -7.66
CA ASN A 199 3.54 -5.40 -7.36
C ASN A 199 3.21 -4.50 -8.55
N ARG A 200 2.26 -3.57 -8.36
CA ARG A 200 1.86 -2.59 -9.39
C ARG A 200 2.69 -1.31 -9.40
N GLU A 201 3.68 -1.22 -8.51
CA GLU A 201 4.58 -0.08 -8.40
C GLU A 201 6.02 -0.58 -8.26
N VAL A 202 6.52 -1.22 -9.33
CA VAL A 202 7.91 -1.68 -9.39
C VAL A 202 8.82 -0.47 -9.54
N ARG A 203 9.57 -0.17 -8.48
CA ARG A 203 10.54 0.92 -8.42
C ARG A 203 11.76 0.49 -7.65
N LEU A 204 12.94 0.85 -8.13
CA LEU A 204 14.20 0.50 -7.48
C LEU A 204 14.40 1.24 -6.14
N GLU A 205 13.73 2.38 -5.95
CA GLU A 205 13.65 3.13 -4.70
C GLU A 205 12.89 2.38 -3.61
N ASN A 206 11.97 1.48 -3.99
CA ASN A 206 11.27 0.61 -3.05
C ASN A 206 12.15 -0.59 -2.60
N TYR A 207 13.44 -0.65 -2.97
CA TYR A 207 14.38 -1.66 -2.50
C TYR A 207 15.52 -1.00 -1.71
N THR A 208 15.61 -1.31 -0.42
CA THR A 208 16.61 -0.79 0.51
C THR A 208 17.73 -1.82 0.72
N ILE A 209 18.96 -1.40 0.51
CA ILE A 209 20.18 -2.16 0.78
C ILE A 209 20.67 -1.77 2.17
N VAL A 210 20.77 -2.75 3.07
CA VAL A 210 21.25 -2.58 4.44
C VAL A 210 22.62 -3.26 4.58
N PRO A 211 23.69 -2.51 4.90
CA PRO A 211 24.98 -3.09 5.25
C PRO A 211 24.88 -3.91 6.55
N ARG A 212 25.40 -5.14 6.54
CA ARG A 212 25.44 -6.05 7.71
C ARG A 212 26.84 -6.33 8.25
N GLY A 213 27.85 -5.75 7.61
CA GLY A 213 29.25 -5.93 7.94
C GLY A 213 30.12 -5.47 6.77
N GLN A 214 31.39 -5.85 6.79
CA GLN A 214 32.27 -5.57 5.66
C GLN A 214 31.81 -6.35 4.42
N ALA A 215 31.39 -5.61 3.40
CA ALA A 215 30.97 -6.13 2.09
C ALA A 215 29.79 -7.14 2.13
N VAL A 216 29.05 -7.21 3.24
CA VAL A 216 27.82 -8.01 3.34
C VAL A 216 26.63 -7.08 3.30
N TYR A 217 25.73 -7.32 2.35
CA TYR A 217 24.57 -6.48 2.10
C TYR A 217 23.31 -7.34 2.05
N GLN A 218 22.26 -6.84 2.69
CA GLN A 218 20.94 -7.45 2.68
C GLN A 218 19.95 -6.52 2.00
N VAL A 219 19.18 -7.05 1.05
CA VAL A 219 18.17 -6.28 0.32
C VAL A 219 16.81 -6.52 0.94
N PHE A 220 16.10 -5.42 1.18
CA PHE A 220 14.72 -5.41 1.61
C PHE A 220 13.86 -4.72 0.56
N MET A 221 12.72 -5.28 0.24
CA MET A 221 11.67 -4.51 -0.42
C MET A 221 10.81 -3.83 0.64
N ILE A 222 10.65 -2.52 0.47
CA ILE A 222 9.78 -1.68 1.29
C ILE A 222 8.54 -1.28 0.48
N ASN A 223 7.55 -0.74 1.17
CA ASN A 223 6.33 -0.18 0.57
C ASN A 223 5.51 -1.19 -0.25
N LEU A 224 4.58 -1.89 0.42
CA LEU A 224 3.68 -2.86 -0.20
C LEU A 224 2.30 -2.26 -0.54
N ALA A 225 2.15 -0.93 -0.46
CA ALA A 225 0.87 -0.23 -0.63
C ALA A 225 0.17 -0.52 -1.97
N GLN A 226 0.95 -0.68 -3.05
CA GLN A 226 0.48 -0.92 -4.41
C GLN A 226 0.60 -2.38 -4.84
N CYS A 227 0.99 -3.26 -3.92
CA CYS A 227 0.90 -4.70 -4.17
C CYS A 227 -0.54 -5.17 -4.04
N ARG A 228 -0.88 -6.25 -4.75
CA ARG A 228 -2.21 -6.87 -4.70
C ARG A 228 -2.07 -8.39 -4.61
N LEU A 229 -2.89 -9.00 -3.77
CA LEU A 229 -3.10 -10.45 -3.76
C LEU A 229 -3.95 -10.88 -4.96
N ARG A 230 -3.62 -12.02 -5.55
CA ARG A 230 -4.51 -12.74 -6.47
C ARG A 230 -5.87 -12.94 -5.81
N TRP A 231 -6.95 -12.73 -6.55
CA TRP A 231 -8.29 -13.02 -6.01
C TRP A 231 -8.57 -14.53 -6.02
N GLU A 232 -9.40 -14.98 -5.08
CA GLU A 232 -9.77 -16.41 -4.93
C GLU A 232 -10.39 -16.99 -6.20
N ASP A 233 -11.07 -16.15 -6.98
CA ASP A 233 -11.80 -16.47 -8.21
C ASP A 233 -11.13 -15.90 -9.47
N GLU A 234 -9.90 -15.39 -9.35
CA GLU A 234 -9.15 -14.88 -10.50
C GLU A 234 -8.61 -16.03 -11.34
N SER A 235 -8.97 -16.07 -12.62
CA SER A 235 -8.49 -17.09 -13.56
C SER A 235 -6.97 -17.02 -13.74
N ASP A 236 -6.35 -18.14 -14.09
CA ASP A 236 -4.91 -18.19 -14.38
C ASP A 236 -4.54 -17.25 -15.54
N THR A 237 -5.41 -17.11 -16.54
CA THR A 237 -5.21 -16.17 -17.65
C THR A 237 -5.17 -14.73 -17.17
N HIS A 238 -6.16 -14.28 -16.38
CA HIS A 238 -6.17 -12.89 -15.87
C HIS A 238 -5.00 -12.62 -14.93
N TRP A 239 -4.67 -13.57 -14.06
CA TRP A 239 -3.51 -13.46 -13.19
C TRP A 239 -2.20 -13.39 -13.99
N GLY A 240 -2.05 -14.27 -14.99
CA GLY A 240 -0.88 -14.31 -15.86
C GLY A 240 -0.69 -13.02 -16.66
N VAL A 241 -1.77 -12.47 -17.22
CA VAL A 241 -1.75 -11.15 -17.89
C VAL A 241 -1.32 -10.06 -16.92
N ALA A 242 -1.92 -10.00 -15.72
CA ALA A 242 -1.52 -9.00 -14.72
C ALA A 242 -0.03 -9.11 -14.32
N LYS A 243 0.54 -10.31 -14.27
CA LYS A 243 1.97 -10.52 -14.01
C LYS A 243 2.85 -10.13 -15.20
N CYS A 244 2.38 -10.36 -16.43
CA CYS A 244 3.04 -9.91 -17.65
C CYS A 244 3.07 -8.40 -17.78
N ASP A 245 1.95 -7.73 -17.51
CA ASP A 245 1.82 -6.28 -17.66
C ASP A 245 2.79 -5.55 -16.73
N GLU A 246 2.91 -6.02 -15.49
CA GLU A 246 3.81 -5.40 -14.50
C GLU A 246 5.29 -5.80 -14.70
N ASN A 247 5.54 -7.00 -15.25
CA ASN A 247 6.87 -7.53 -15.58
C ASN A 247 7.97 -7.20 -14.53
N GLU A 248 7.72 -7.55 -13.27
CA GLU A 248 8.55 -7.13 -12.13
C GLU A 248 10.04 -7.50 -12.31
N GLU A 249 10.34 -8.74 -12.71
CA GLU A 249 11.71 -9.20 -12.97
C GLU A 249 12.36 -8.41 -14.10
N GLY A 250 11.65 -8.25 -15.23
CA GLY A 250 12.14 -7.52 -16.39
C GLY A 250 12.41 -6.05 -16.10
N PHE A 251 11.52 -5.38 -15.35
CA PHE A 251 11.73 -3.99 -14.93
C PHE A 251 13.00 -3.84 -14.09
N ILE A 252 13.15 -4.67 -13.05
CA ILE A 252 14.32 -4.63 -12.16
C ILE A 252 15.59 -4.94 -12.95
N GLY A 253 15.58 -6.01 -13.76
CA GLY A 253 16.70 -6.44 -14.60
C GLY A 253 17.17 -5.34 -15.56
N ASN A 254 16.25 -4.80 -16.36
CA ASN A 254 16.56 -3.78 -17.36
C ASN A 254 17.11 -2.50 -16.71
N LYS A 255 16.51 -2.06 -15.60
CA LYS A 255 16.97 -0.84 -14.91
C LYS A 255 18.31 -1.03 -14.23
N MET A 256 18.56 -2.19 -13.63
CA MET A 256 19.86 -2.48 -13.01
C MET A 256 20.97 -2.64 -14.07
N GLN A 257 20.66 -3.22 -15.23
CA GLN A 257 21.58 -3.23 -16.37
C GLN A 257 21.91 -1.81 -16.85
N GLU A 258 20.91 -0.92 -16.93
CA GLU A 258 21.12 0.48 -17.30
C GLU A 258 22.04 1.21 -16.30
N ILE A 259 21.80 1.03 -14.99
CA ILE A 259 22.57 1.68 -13.93
C ILE A 259 24.01 1.16 -13.88
N LEU A 260 24.20 -0.15 -13.86
CA LEU A 260 25.52 -0.77 -13.69
C LEU A 260 26.32 -0.83 -14.99
N GLY A 261 25.63 -0.81 -16.14
CA GLY A 261 26.26 -0.69 -17.45
C GLY A 261 27.02 0.63 -17.63
N LYS A 262 26.57 1.72 -16.99
CA LYS A 262 27.30 3.00 -16.94
C LYS A 262 28.67 2.85 -16.29
N GLU A 263 28.80 1.91 -15.35
CA GLU A 263 30.04 1.54 -14.67
C GLU A 263 30.80 0.39 -15.36
N ARG A 264 30.41 0.07 -16.61
CA ARG A 264 30.97 -1.03 -17.42
C ARG A 264 30.89 -2.39 -16.72
N PHE A 265 29.84 -2.60 -15.93
CA PHE A 265 29.54 -3.88 -15.32
C PHE A 265 28.46 -4.60 -16.13
N VAL A 266 28.75 -5.85 -16.48
CA VAL A 266 27.81 -6.73 -17.18
C VAL A 266 27.11 -7.57 -16.12
N LEU A 267 25.84 -7.28 -15.90
CA LEU A 267 25.00 -8.01 -14.97
C LEU A 267 24.59 -9.35 -15.58
N ASN A 268 24.76 -10.44 -14.84
CA ASN A 268 24.19 -11.73 -15.23
C ASN A 268 22.72 -11.74 -14.84
N PHE A 269 21.84 -11.47 -15.81
CA PHE A 269 20.39 -11.48 -15.61
C PHE A 269 19.73 -12.47 -16.55
N GLU A 270 19.04 -13.44 -15.97
CA GLU A 270 18.17 -14.37 -16.67
C GLU A 270 16.73 -14.20 -16.16
N HIS A 271 15.87 -13.72 -17.05
CA HIS A 271 14.45 -13.57 -16.77
C HIS A 271 13.80 -14.96 -16.63
N SER A 272 12.97 -15.16 -15.61
CA SER A 272 12.42 -16.50 -15.33
C SER A 272 11.45 -17.02 -16.40
N GLY A 273 10.84 -16.13 -17.18
CA GLY A 273 9.89 -16.49 -18.23
C GLY A 273 8.59 -17.12 -17.73
N ARG A 274 8.35 -17.15 -16.41
CA ARG A 274 7.23 -17.88 -15.77
C ARG A 274 5.84 -17.50 -16.27
N TYR A 275 5.71 -16.33 -16.88
CA TYR A 275 4.45 -15.82 -17.41
C TYR A 275 4.50 -15.56 -18.93
N SER A 276 5.55 -15.97 -19.64
CA SER A 276 5.71 -15.67 -21.09
C SER A 276 4.54 -16.14 -21.94
N ASP A 277 3.86 -17.21 -21.53
CA ASP A 277 2.73 -17.79 -22.25
C ASP A 277 1.47 -16.90 -22.19
N PHE A 278 1.45 -15.92 -21.28
CA PHE A 278 0.37 -14.95 -21.13
C PHE A 278 0.69 -13.59 -21.77
N VAL A 279 1.81 -13.47 -22.50
CA VAL A 279 2.12 -12.26 -23.26
C VAL A 279 1.05 -12.09 -24.34
N GLN A 280 0.25 -11.04 -24.20
CA GLN A 280 -0.74 -10.67 -25.20
C GLN A 280 -0.03 -10.30 -26.51
N LYS A 281 -0.41 -10.96 -27.61
CA LYS A 281 -0.02 -10.52 -28.95
C LYS A 281 -0.79 -9.22 -29.25
N GLU A 282 -0.20 -8.31 -30.03
CA GLU A 282 -0.80 -6.98 -30.30
C GLU A 282 -2.23 -7.01 -30.88
N ASP A 283 -2.67 -8.15 -31.43
CA ASP A 283 -4.01 -8.38 -31.96
C ASP A 283 -5.08 -8.73 -30.89
N ASP A 284 -4.67 -9.04 -29.65
CA ASP A 284 -5.55 -9.42 -28.53
C ASP A 284 -5.69 -8.29 -27.48
N LYS A 285 -5.63 -7.02 -27.90
CA LYS A 285 -5.88 -5.91 -26.98
C LYS A 285 -7.34 -5.93 -26.53
N TYR A 286 -7.55 -5.99 -25.23
CA TYR A 286 -8.87 -5.79 -24.61
C TYR A 286 -9.50 -4.51 -25.14
N THR A 287 -10.71 -4.66 -25.66
CA THR A 287 -11.53 -3.53 -26.09
C THR A 287 -11.94 -2.69 -24.88
N GLU A 288 -12.34 -1.45 -25.11
CA GLU A 288 -12.90 -0.59 -24.05
C GLU A 288 -14.13 -1.24 -23.38
N GLU A 289 -14.82 -2.12 -24.09
CA GLU A 289 -15.93 -2.93 -23.58
C GLU A 289 -15.48 -4.07 -22.66
N ASP A 290 -14.35 -4.71 -22.95
CA ASP A 290 -13.76 -5.71 -22.05
C ASP A 290 -13.36 -5.06 -20.72
N VAL A 291 -12.71 -3.88 -20.78
CA VAL A 291 -12.33 -3.11 -19.60
C VAL A 291 -13.54 -2.66 -18.78
N LYS A 292 -14.61 -2.19 -19.43
CA LYS A 292 -15.88 -1.84 -18.75
C LYS A 292 -16.56 -3.07 -18.16
N GLY A 293 -16.51 -4.21 -18.86
CA GLY A 293 -16.95 -5.51 -18.37
C GLY A 293 -16.20 -5.91 -17.10
N PHE A 294 -14.87 -5.74 -17.08
CA PHE A 294 -14.03 -6.05 -15.92
C PHE A 294 -14.33 -5.18 -14.70
N VAL A 295 -14.52 -3.87 -14.88
CA VAL A 295 -14.86 -2.96 -13.77
C VAL A 295 -16.24 -3.28 -13.18
N LYS A 296 -17.21 -3.59 -14.05
CA LYS A 296 -18.57 -3.95 -13.65
C LYS A 296 -18.61 -5.29 -12.90
N GLU A 297 -17.86 -6.28 -13.39
CA GLU A 297 -17.74 -7.60 -12.77
C GLU A 297 -17.00 -7.52 -11.42
N TYR A 298 -15.89 -6.76 -11.36
CA TYR A 298 -15.11 -6.51 -10.14
C TYR A 298 -15.97 -6.01 -8.99
N ALA A 299 -16.87 -5.10 -9.30
CA ALA A 299 -17.61 -4.39 -8.29
C ALA A 299 -18.96 -5.06 -7.96
N LYS A 300 -19.57 -5.77 -8.92
CA LYS A 300 -20.65 -6.73 -8.62
C LYS A 300 -20.19 -7.80 -7.63
N ARG A 301 -18.99 -8.35 -7.81
CA ARG A 301 -18.43 -9.39 -6.93
C ARG A 301 -18.08 -8.88 -5.53
N TYR A 302 -17.58 -7.65 -5.43
CA TYR A 302 -17.35 -7.01 -4.13
C TYR A 302 -18.65 -6.79 -3.35
N ILE A 303 -19.74 -6.41 -4.04
CA ILE A 303 -21.09 -6.27 -3.45
C ILE A 303 -21.57 -7.61 -2.88
N GLU A 304 -21.44 -8.69 -3.64
CA GLU A 304 -21.86 -10.04 -3.21
C GLU A 304 -21.09 -10.50 -1.96
N LYS A 305 -19.78 -10.26 -1.91
CA LYS A 305 -18.93 -10.62 -0.76
C LYS A 305 -19.25 -9.79 0.48
N SER A 306 -19.55 -8.50 0.32
CA SER A 306 -19.94 -7.60 1.40
C SER A 306 -21.32 -7.94 1.97
N LEU A 307 -22.29 -8.27 1.10
CA LEU A 307 -23.62 -8.72 1.50
C LEU A 307 -23.59 -10.08 2.22
N LYS A 308 -22.71 -10.99 1.80
CA LYS A 308 -22.53 -12.29 2.46
C LYS A 308 -21.93 -12.12 3.86
N LYS A 309 -20.92 -11.26 4.01
CA LYS A 309 -20.30 -10.94 5.30
C LYS A 309 -21.28 -10.25 6.27
N ALA A 310 -22.17 -9.40 5.76
CA ALA A 310 -23.23 -8.78 6.57
C ALA A 310 -24.32 -9.77 7.04
N LYS A 311 -24.53 -10.87 6.30
CA LYS A 311 -25.47 -11.93 6.68
C LYS A 311 -24.89 -12.95 7.67
N GLU A 312 -23.58 -13.12 7.67
CA GLU A 312 -22.88 -14.08 8.53
C GLU A 312 -22.56 -13.52 9.93
N ASP A 313 -22.77 -12.21 10.16
CA ASP A 313 -22.54 -11.55 11.46
C ASP A 313 -23.81 -10.86 12.01
N PRO A 314 -24.91 -11.60 12.28
CA PRO A 314 -26.05 -11.02 12.95
C PRO A 314 -25.71 -10.82 14.43
N MET A 315 -25.55 -9.56 14.84
CA MET A 315 -25.62 -9.07 16.22
C MET A 315 -25.38 -10.12 17.32
N LYS A 316 -24.16 -10.20 17.86
CA LYS A 316 -23.98 -10.50 19.29
C LYS A 316 -24.45 -9.31 20.13
N ASN A 317 -25.76 -9.04 20.12
CA ASN A 317 -26.42 -8.29 21.18
C ASN A 317 -26.95 -9.32 22.18
N GLY A 318 -26.04 -9.83 23.01
CA GLY A 318 -26.41 -10.51 24.25
C GLY A 318 -26.78 -9.46 25.27
N THR A 319 -28.07 -9.31 25.51
CA THR A 319 -28.63 -8.82 26.77
C THR A 319 -28.14 -9.76 27.88
N GLU A 320 -27.22 -9.29 28.72
CA GLU A 320 -27.11 -9.75 30.10
C GLU A 320 -27.64 -8.64 30.98
N GLU A 321 -28.94 -8.72 31.31
CA GLU A 321 -29.44 -8.25 32.59
C GLU A 321 -28.68 -9.02 33.68
N LYS A 322 -28.00 -8.28 34.56
CA LYS A 322 -27.67 -8.78 35.88
C LYS A 322 -28.41 -7.93 36.89
N ASP A 323 -29.40 -8.57 37.49
CA ASP A 323 -29.88 -8.27 38.83
C ASP A 323 -28.69 -8.20 39.80
N GLU A 324 -28.54 -7.07 40.49
CA GLU A 324 -28.41 -6.95 41.96
C GLU A 324 -28.40 -5.47 42.38
#